data_AF-A0A1W9LE49-F1
#
_entry.id   AF-A0A1W9LE49-F1
#
_cell.length_a   1.000
_cell.length_b   1.000
_cell.length_c   1.000
_cell.angle_alpha   90.00
_cell.angle_beta   90.00
_cell.angle_gamma   90.00
#
_symmetry.space_group_name_H-M   'P 1'
#
loop_
_entity.id
_entity.type
_entity.pdbx_description
1 polymer ?
#
loop_
_entity_poly.entity_id
_entity_poly.type
_entity_poly.pdbx_seq_one_letter_code
_entity_poly.pdbx_strand_id
1 'polypeptide(L)'
;MKRTRTRGAGPSDARLRTLAGWLREWTLDRALRDAVCAAGAAGPAPAARVASISYTDVPAVADIRLLHPDVSPSADRPVHVALLDRAASGFWLAAPFGRFSNPASAGEWKTGRRTAALRVLCLWNARWMPPGAVLRSWRAGRLTARERGSALRVLESWREGTLPDAHLRARTGLPVVHPGDPRRVYEDEETRMMDEAAADPDDRLQVASGPGTPPGGVYEVPDSEWQKAAEPEKRESGDFRPSGPGCPRRP
;
A
#
# COMPACT_ATOMS: atom_id res chain seq x y z
N MET A 1 52.90 -24.05 -4.17
CA MET A 1 52.21 -22.73 -4.06
C MET A 1 50.73 -22.95 -3.82
N LYS A 2 50.23 -22.66 -2.61
CA LYS A 2 48.81 -22.82 -2.25
C LYS A 2 48.04 -21.58 -2.72
N ARG A 3 47.12 -21.75 -3.67
CA ARG A 3 46.21 -20.68 -4.12
C ARG A 3 45.21 -20.39 -3.01
N THR A 4 45.40 -19.31 -2.29
CA THR A 4 44.42 -18.76 -1.34
C THR A 4 43.20 -18.33 -2.15
N ARG A 5 42.12 -19.12 -2.09
CA ARG A 5 40.81 -18.72 -2.61
C ARG A 5 40.34 -17.53 -1.78
N THR A 6 40.52 -16.32 -2.30
CA THR A 6 39.78 -15.15 -1.83
C THR A 6 38.29 -15.47 -1.96
N ARG A 7 37.63 -15.68 -0.81
CA ARG A 7 36.17 -15.68 -0.68
C ARG A 7 35.71 -14.31 -1.18
N GLY A 8 35.39 -14.22 -2.46
CA GLY A 8 34.79 -13.03 -3.03
C GLY A 8 33.51 -12.77 -2.24
N ALA A 9 33.43 -11.64 -1.57
CA ALA A 9 32.18 -11.11 -1.05
C ALA A 9 31.26 -10.94 -2.27
N GLY A 10 30.43 -11.96 -2.52
CA GLY A 10 29.59 -11.99 -3.69
C GLY A 10 28.50 -10.92 -3.64
N PRO A 11 27.66 -10.83 -4.68
CA PRO A 11 26.45 -10.01 -4.72
C PRO A 11 25.44 -10.26 -3.57
N SER A 12 25.76 -11.12 -2.59
CA SER A 12 24.94 -11.50 -1.45
C SER A 12 24.85 -10.47 -0.33
N ASP A 13 25.72 -9.45 -0.24
CA ASP A 13 25.72 -8.63 0.98
C ASP A 13 24.82 -7.38 0.96
N ALA A 14 24.44 -6.82 -0.20
CA ALA A 14 23.68 -5.56 -0.20
C ALA A 14 22.27 -5.71 0.40
N ARG A 15 21.54 -6.74 -0.02
CA ARG A 15 20.17 -7.00 0.48
C ARG A 15 20.19 -7.53 1.92
N LEU A 16 21.20 -8.31 2.31
CA LEU A 16 21.39 -8.71 3.70
C LEU A 16 21.69 -7.50 4.60
N ARG A 17 22.50 -6.53 4.14
CA ARG A 17 22.70 -5.27 4.85
C ARG A 17 21.41 -4.46 4.96
N THR A 18 20.58 -4.44 3.92
CA THR A 18 19.25 -3.82 3.98
C THR A 18 18.36 -4.48 5.03
N LEU A 19 18.29 -5.82 5.05
CA LEU A 19 17.54 -6.57 6.06
C LEU A 19 18.09 -6.33 7.47
N ALA A 20 19.41 -6.36 7.66
CA ALA A 20 20.03 -6.05 8.94
C ALA A 20 19.76 -4.61 9.39
N GLY A 21 19.68 -3.66 8.45
CA GLY A 21 19.25 -2.29 8.70
C GLY A 21 17.82 -2.22 9.19
N TRP A 22 16.91 -2.90 8.50
CA TRP A 22 15.51 -3.01 8.90
C TRP A 22 15.35 -3.64 10.28
N LEU A 23 16.04 -4.75 10.58
CA LEU A 23 15.97 -5.43 11.87
C LEU A 23 16.41 -4.52 13.02
N ARG A 24 17.44 -3.69 12.82
CA ARG A 24 17.85 -2.69 13.83
C ARG A 24 16.79 -1.62 14.05
N GLU A 25 16.19 -1.10 12.98
CA GLU A 25 15.11 -0.12 13.08
C GLU A 25 13.88 -0.72 13.80
N TRP A 26 13.54 -1.97 13.48
CA TRP A 26 12.46 -2.72 14.13
C TRP A 26 12.70 -2.88 15.65
N THR A 27 13.88 -3.33 16.04
CA THR A 27 14.23 -3.47 17.47
C THR A 27 14.14 -2.14 18.22
N LEU A 28 14.62 -1.04 17.61
CA LEU A 28 14.54 0.29 18.21
C LEU A 28 13.10 0.77 18.35
N ASP A 29 12.28 0.62 17.30
CA ASP A 29 10.86 1.00 17.32
C ASP A 29 10.08 0.23 18.39
N ARG A 30 10.30 -1.09 18.51
CA ARG A 30 9.72 -1.90 19.59
C ARG A 30 10.14 -1.39 20.98
N ALA A 31 11.44 -1.15 21.19
CA ALA A 31 11.93 -0.65 22.47
C ALA A 31 11.33 0.73 22.85
N LEU A 32 11.17 1.62 21.86
CA LEU A 32 10.54 2.93 22.07
C LEU A 32 9.06 2.80 22.44
N ARG A 33 8.31 1.95 21.74
CA ARG A 33 6.89 1.68 22.05
C ARG A 33 6.73 1.07 23.45
N ASP A 34 7.55 0.09 23.79
CA ASP A 34 7.51 -0.56 25.09
C ASP A 34 7.86 0.43 26.22
N ALA A 35 8.81 1.34 26.00
CA ALA A 35 9.14 2.41 26.96
C ALA A 35 7.99 3.41 27.15
N VAL A 36 7.29 3.80 26.08
CA VAL A 36 6.09 4.67 26.17
C VAL A 36 4.98 3.99 26.95
N CYS A 37 4.73 2.69 26.69
CA CYS A 37 3.75 1.91 27.46
C CYS A 37 4.14 1.81 28.94
N ALA A 38 5.41 1.55 29.24
CA ALA A 38 5.91 1.39 30.60
C ALA A 38 5.89 2.70 31.41
N ALA A 39 6.11 3.85 30.77
CA ALA A 39 6.01 5.15 31.42
C ALA A 39 4.57 5.49 31.85
N GLY A 40 3.57 4.74 31.36
CA GLY A 40 2.16 5.13 31.40
C GLY A 40 1.93 6.36 30.53
N ALA A 41 0.78 6.48 29.88
CA ALA A 41 0.39 7.68 29.13
C ALA A 41 0.12 8.88 30.06
N ALA A 42 1.10 9.24 30.91
CA ALA A 42 0.96 10.11 32.07
C ALA A 42 1.12 11.61 31.76
N GLY A 43 0.99 11.99 30.50
CA GLY A 43 0.80 13.37 30.10
C GLY A 43 -0.62 13.54 29.58
N PRO A 44 -1.38 14.58 29.99
CA PRO A 44 -2.60 14.92 29.28
C PRO A 44 -2.25 15.11 27.80
N ALA A 45 -3.00 14.46 26.91
CA ALA A 45 -2.82 14.65 25.48
C ALA A 45 -2.82 16.16 25.21
N PRO A 46 -1.81 16.70 24.49
CA PRO A 46 -1.78 18.12 24.20
C PRO A 46 -3.12 18.49 23.58
N ALA A 47 -3.75 19.57 24.07
CA ALA A 47 -5.05 20.02 23.60
C ALA A 47 -4.96 20.33 22.10
N ALA A 48 -5.31 19.35 21.28
CA ALA A 48 -5.28 19.46 19.84
C ALA A 48 -6.44 20.39 19.45
N ARG A 49 -6.11 21.60 18.99
CA ARG A 49 -7.10 22.45 18.35
C ARG A 49 -7.42 21.84 17.00
N VAL A 50 -8.55 21.14 16.91
CA VAL A 50 -9.11 20.68 15.65
C VAL A 50 -9.58 21.93 14.90
N ALA A 51 -8.75 22.43 13.99
CA ALA A 51 -9.22 23.41 13.02
C ALA A 51 -10.35 22.76 12.20
N SER A 52 -11.39 23.52 11.87
CA SER A 52 -12.46 23.03 11.00
C SER A 52 -11.85 22.53 9.69
N ILE A 53 -11.97 21.24 9.43
CA ILE A 53 -11.25 20.62 8.33
C ILE A 53 -12.06 20.85 7.06
N SER A 54 -11.52 21.67 6.16
CA SER A 54 -12.04 21.80 4.80
C SER A 54 -11.18 20.98 3.86
N TYR A 55 -11.68 19.82 3.44
CA TYR A 55 -11.05 18.95 2.44
C TYR A 55 -11.39 19.46 1.03
N THR A 56 -10.83 20.61 0.63
CA THR A 56 -11.13 21.20 -0.68
C THR A 56 -10.34 20.56 -1.83
N ASP A 57 -9.23 19.89 -1.52
CA ASP A 57 -8.36 19.29 -2.53
C ASP A 57 -8.86 17.91 -2.97
N VAL A 58 -9.38 17.85 -4.20
CA VAL A 58 -9.92 16.64 -4.84
C VAL A 58 -8.78 15.63 -5.10
N PRO A 59 -8.85 14.41 -4.52
CA PRO A 59 -7.82 13.40 -4.73
C PRO A 59 -7.65 13.03 -6.20
N ALA A 60 -6.40 12.85 -6.64
CA ALA A 60 -6.06 12.39 -7.98
C ALA A 60 -5.14 11.16 -7.97
N VAL A 61 -5.18 10.39 -9.05
CA VAL A 61 -4.21 9.31 -9.26
C VAL A 61 -2.79 9.87 -9.24
N ALA A 62 -1.89 9.11 -8.62
CA ALA A 62 -0.51 9.44 -8.27
C ALA A 62 -0.35 10.42 -7.09
N ASP A 63 -1.40 10.94 -6.47
CA ASP A 63 -1.21 11.74 -5.26
C ASP A 63 -0.68 10.91 -4.09
N ILE A 64 0.10 11.57 -3.24
CA ILE A 64 0.47 11.07 -1.92
C ILE A 64 -0.40 11.83 -0.92
N ARG A 65 -1.17 11.10 -0.12
CA ARG A 65 -2.13 11.64 0.84
C ARG A 65 -1.74 11.24 2.25
N LEU A 66 -1.86 12.15 3.20
CA LEU A 66 -1.79 11.89 4.64
C LEU A 66 -3.23 11.68 5.13
N LEU A 67 -3.55 10.47 5.57
CA LEU A 67 -4.89 10.15 6.07
C LEU A 67 -5.20 10.88 7.37
N HIS A 68 -6.46 11.26 7.57
CA HIS A 68 -6.94 11.74 8.86
C HIS A 68 -6.81 10.62 9.92
N PRO A 69 -6.41 10.91 11.18
CA PRO A 69 -6.28 9.90 12.23
C PRO A 69 -7.52 9.01 12.40
N ASP A 70 -8.72 9.57 12.35
CA ASP A 70 -9.98 8.81 12.45
C ASP A 70 -10.20 7.79 11.32
N VAL A 71 -9.48 7.91 10.19
CA VAL A 71 -9.53 6.90 9.13
C VAL A 71 -8.84 5.61 9.59
N SER A 72 -7.80 5.67 10.42
CA SER A 72 -7.16 4.48 11.00
C SER A 72 -6.83 4.72 12.47
N PRO A 73 -7.82 4.57 13.38
CA PRO A 73 -7.66 4.93 14.78
C PRO A 73 -6.62 4.09 15.53
N SER A 74 -6.35 2.85 15.09
CA SER A 74 -5.28 2.03 15.68
C SER A 74 -3.88 2.46 15.25
N ALA A 75 -3.75 3.33 14.25
CA ALA A 75 -2.46 3.80 13.79
C ALA A 75 -1.80 4.68 14.85
N ASP A 76 -0.67 4.23 15.37
CA ASP A 76 0.17 4.97 16.31
C ASP A 76 1.07 6.02 15.63
N ARG A 77 0.82 6.30 14.35
CA ARG A 77 1.61 7.23 13.54
C ARG A 77 0.80 7.85 12.41
N PRO A 78 1.27 8.97 11.82
CA PRO A 78 0.71 9.51 10.59
C PRO A 78 0.80 8.51 9.42
N VAL A 79 -0.34 8.17 8.82
CA VAL A 79 -0.42 7.22 7.70
C VAL A 79 -0.40 7.97 6.37
N HIS A 80 0.70 7.85 5.65
CA HIS A 80 0.80 8.34 4.27
C HIS A 80 0.45 7.20 3.31
N VAL A 81 -0.34 7.49 2.29
CA VAL A 81 -0.70 6.55 1.23
C VAL A 81 -0.41 7.14 -0.14
N ALA A 82 -0.01 6.30 -1.09
CA ALA A 82 0.02 6.65 -2.51
C ALA A 82 -1.25 6.15 -3.20
N LEU A 83 -1.95 7.03 -3.92
CA LEU A 83 -3.11 6.66 -4.74
C LEU A 83 -2.63 6.15 -6.10
N LEU A 84 -2.65 4.84 -6.28
CA LEU A 84 -2.08 4.17 -7.46
C LEU A 84 -3.08 4.09 -8.61
N ASP A 85 -4.36 3.90 -8.31
CA ASP A 85 -5.40 3.78 -9.31
C ASP A 85 -6.79 4.16 -8.76
N ARG A 86 -7.78 4.27 -9.64
CA ARG A 86 -9.17 4.55 -9.29
C ARG A 86 -10.11 3.67 -10.11
N ALA A 87 -10.97 2.92 -9.43
CA ALA A 87 -12.03 2.14 -10.06
C ALA A 87 -13.18 3.04 -10.54
N ALA A 88 -13.98 2.55 -11.49
CA ALA A 88 -15.16 3.26 -11.99
C ALA A 88 -16.19 3.55 -10.88
N SER A 89 -16.30 2.66 -9.88
CA SER A 89 -17.12 2.82 -8.67
C SER A 89 -16.65 3.94 -7.73
N GLY A 90 -15.48 4.53 -8.00
CA GLY A 90 -14.90 5.60 -7.20
C GLY A 90 -13.93 5.14 -6.12
N PHE A 91 -13.82 3.84 -5.87
CA PHE A 91 -12.80 3.28 -4.96
C PHE A 91 -11.38 3.57 -5.45
N TRP A 92 -10.47 3.72 -4.51
CA TRP A 92 -9.08 4.08 -4.76
C TRP A 92 -8.14 2.95 -4.38
N LEU A 93 -7.26 2.53 -5.29
CA LEU A 93 -6.19 1.61 -4.94
C LEU A 93 -5.10 2.40 -4.24
N ALA A 94 -4.97 2.23 -2.93
CA ALA A 94 -4.02 2.95 -2.10
C ALA A 94 -3.00 2.00 -1.50
N ALA A 95 -1.72 2.39 -1.50
CA ALA A 95 -0.65 1.66 -0.82
C ALA A 95 -0.01 2.55 0.26
N PRO A 96 0.14 2.07 1.51
CA PRO A 96 0.73 2.86 2.57
C PRO A 96 2.26 2.96 2.42
N PHE A 97 2.80 4.05 2.92
CA PHE A 97 4.23 4.14 3.20
C PHE A 97 4.53 3.56 4.58
N GLY A 98 5.56 2.71 4.65
CA GLY A 98 6.02 2.10 5.89
C GLY A 98 6.75 3.08 6.79
N ARG A 99 6.86 2.74 8.08
CA ARG A 99 7.57 3.55 9.08
C ARG A 99 9.10 3.46 8.99
N PHE A 100 9.62 2.48 8.27
CA PHE A 100 11.04 2.17 8.19
C PHE A 100 11.72 2.71 6.92
N SER A 101 13.03 2.91 7.00
CA SER A 101 13.85 3.46 5.92
C SER A 101 14.31 2.41 4.91
N ASN A 102 14.14 1.12 5.23
CA ASN A 102 14.57 -0.02 4.44
C ASN A 102 13.38 -0.96 4.22
N PRO A 103 13.25 -1.55 3.01
CA PRO A 103 12.16 -2.48 2.74
C PRO A 103 12.37 -3.80 3.50
N ALA A 104 11.34 -4.23 4.22
CA ALA A 104 11.28 -5.46 4.99
C ALA A 104 11.14 -6.69 4.09
N SER A 105 10.22 -6.61 3.12
CA SER A 105 9.78 -7.74 2.29
C SER A 105 9.89 -7.45 0.79
N ALA A 106 9.69 -8.48 -0.03
CA ALA A 106 9.78 -8.37 -1.48
C ALA A 106 8.69 -7.47 -2.10
N GLY A 107 7.56 -7.28 -1.41
CA GLY A 107 6.48 -6.39 -1.82
C GLY A 107 6.63 -4.96 -1.29
N GLU A 108 7.76 -4.61 -0.69
CA GLU A 108 8.07 -3.24 -0.30
C GLU A 108 9.09 -2.62 -1.23
N TRP A 109 8.86 -1.37 -1.64
CA TRP A 109 9.70 -0.67 -2.60
C TRP A 109 10.33 0.60 -2.01
N LYS A 110 11.65 0.67 -2.00
CA LYS A 110 12.40 1.86 -1.60
C LYS A 110 12.30 2.93 -2.68
N THR A 111 11.54 4.01 -2.43
CA THR A 111 11.17 5.05 -3.42
C THR A 111 12.32 6.00 -3.78
N GLY A 112 13.33 6.11 -2.93
CA GLY A 112 14.48 7.01 -3.11
C GLY A 112 14.21 8.44 -2.64
N ARG A 113 13.02 8.70 -2.06
CA ARG A 113 12.67 9.98 -1.45
C ARG A 113 13.49 10.21 -0.17
N ARG A 114 13.76 11.47 0.14
CA ARG A 114 14.55 11.86 1.32
C ARG A 114 13.72 11.84 2.61
N THR A 115 12.47 12.29 2.53
CA THR A 115 11.50 12.33 3.65
C THR A 115 11.31 10.93 4.23
N ALA A 116 11.59 10.77 5.53
CA ALA A 116 11.59 9.48 6.20
C ALA A 116 10.27 8.70 6.00
N ALA A 117 9.14 9.36 6.23
CA ALA A 117 7.79 8.78 6.09
C ALA A 117 7.41 8.39 4.65
N LEU A 118 8.22 8.73 3.63
CA LEU A 118 7.94 8.42 2.22
C LEU A 118 9.02 7.53 1.57
N ARG A 119 9.93 6.95 2.37
CA ARG A 119 11.08 6.18 1.87
C ARG A 119 10.73 4.82 1.31
N VAL A 120 9.77 4.13 1.92
CA VAL A 120 9.39 2.76 1.59
C VAL A 120 7.88 2.72 1.36
N LEU A 121 7.47 2.24 0.20
CA LEU A 121 6.06 2.03 -0.16
C LEU A 121 5.73 0.53 -0.01
N CYS A 122 4.75 0.20 0.83
CA CYS A 122 4.38 -1.18 1.17
C CYS A 122 3.29 -1.68 0.23
N LEU A 123 3.68 -2.07 -0.98
CA LEU A 123 2.76 -2.45 -2.05
C LEU A 123 2.03 -3.76 -1.78
N TRP A 124 2.66 -4.68 -1.03
CA TRP A 124 1.99 -5.87 -0.50
C TRP A 124 0.74 -5.53 0.34
N ASN A 125 0.72 -4.34 0.95
CA ASN A 125 -0.38 -3.86 1.79
C ASN A 125 -1.30 -2.87 1.05
N ALA A 126 -1.36 -2.93 -0.28
CA ALA A 126 -2.30 -2.12 -1.04
C ALA A 126 -3.75 -2.58 -0.79
N ARG A 127 -4.68 -1.61 -0.67
CA ARG A 127 -6.11 -1.84 -0.46
C ARG A 127 -6.94 -0.94 -1.37
N TRP A 128 -8.13 -1.42 -1.75
CA TRP A 128 -9.16 -0.56 -2.29
C TRP A 128 -9.82 0.20 -1.14
N MET A 129 -9.70 1.52 -1.14
CA MET A 129 -10.25 2.39 -0.12
C MET A 129 -11.51 3.09 -0.63
N PRO A 130 -12.54 3.24 0.22
CA PRO A 130 -13.74 3.97 -0.14
C PRO A 130 -13.44 5.47 -0.35
N PRO A 131 -14.20 6.17 -1.20
CA PRO A 131 -14.00 7.59 -1.47
C PRO A 131 -13.96 8.44 -0.19
N GLY A 132 -14.84 8.15 0.78
CA GLY A 132 -14.91 8.88 2.05
C GLY A 132 -13.61 8.82 2.87
N ALA A 133 -12.95 7.67 2.90
CA ALA A 133 -11.67 7.52 3.58
C ALA A 133 -10.56 8.35 2.92
N VAL A 134 -10.52 8.36 1.58
CA VAL A 134 -9.52 9.13 0.82
C VAL A 134 -9.83 10.64 0.85
N LEU A 135 -11.09 11.06 0.84
CA LEU A 135 -11.45 12.47 0.97
C LEU A 135 -11.04 13.05 2.33
N ARG A 136 -11.09 12.25 3.41
CA ARG A 136 -10.58 12.60 4.73
C ARG A 136 -9.06 12.48 4.81
N SER A 137 -8.36 13.26 4.00
CA SER A 137 -6.90 13.27 3.95
C SER A 137 -6.37 14.60 3.42
N TRP A 138 -5.07 14.85 3.61
CA TRP A 138 -4.36 16.01 3.05
C TRP A 138 -3.35 15.58 2.01
N ARG A 139 -3.16 16.38 0.96
CA ARG A 139 -2.11 16.12 -0.02
C ARG A 139 -0.73 16.43 0.55
N ALA A 140 0.12 15.40 0.61
CA ALA A 140 1.51 15.48 1.06
C ALA A 140 2.51 15.49 -0.11
N GLY A 141 2.05 15.17 -1.33
CA GLY A 141 2.88 15.22 -2.53
C GLY A 141 2.26 14.48 -3.70
N ARG A 142 3.11 14.10 -4.65
CA ARG A 142 2.73 13.31 -5.83
C ARG A 142 3.85 12.37 -6.25
N LEU A 143 3.51 11.18 -6.70
CA LEU A 143 4.39 10.29 -7.45
C LEU A 143 4.57 10.83 -8.87
N THR A 144 5.80 10.77 -9.36
CA THR A 144 6.07 10.93 -10.79
C THR A 144 5.50 9.75 -11.58
N ALA A 145 5.30 9.91 -12.89
CA ALA A 145 4.84 8.81 -13.76
C ALA A 145 5.77 7.59 -13.67
N ARG A 146 7.09 7.82 -13.60
CA ARG A 146 8.10 6.76 -13.44
C ARG A 146 7.98 6.05 -12.09
N GLU A 147 7.77 6.79 -11.00
CA GLU A 147 7.57 6.18 -9.68
C GLU A 147 6.29 5.36 -9.64
N ARG A 148 5.17 5.88 -10.16
CA ARG A 148 3.91 5.14 -10.24
C ARG A 148 4.06 3.86 -11.08
N GLY A 149 4.67 3.94 -12.25
CA GLY A 149 4.92 2.75 -13.09
C GLY A 149 5.85 1.74 -12.43
N SER A 150 6.80 2.19 -11.61
CA SER A 150 7.67 1.30 -10.82
C SER A 150 6.90 0.64 -9.67
N ALA A 151 6.03 1.39 -9.00
CA ALA A 151 5.16 0.88 -7.93
C ALA A 151 4.20 -0.19 -8.46
N LEU A 152 3.52 0.07 -9.59
CA LEU A 152 2.60 -0.89 -10.20
C LEU A 152 3.30 -2.19 -10.61
N ARG A 153 4.51 -2.12 -11.19
CA ARG A 153 5.28 -3.33 -11.53
C ARG A 153 5.71 -4.14 -10.31
N VAL A 154 6.12 -3.49 -9.21
CA VAL A 154 6.45 -4.22 -7.98
C VAL A 154 5.19 -4.85 -7.37
N LEU A 155 4.05 -4.15 -7.40
CA LEU A 155 2.76 -4.68 -6.95
C LEU A 155 2.34 -5.92 -7.77
N GLU A 156 2.42 -5.83 -9.09
CA GLU A 156 2.10 -6.92 -10.02
C GLU A 156 3.02 -8.12 -9.78
N SER A 157 4.34 -7.93 -9.78
CA SER A 157 5.28 -9.03 -9.50
C SER A 157 5.03 -9.68 -8.14
N TRP A 158 4.72 -8.90 -7.11
CA TRP A 158 4.41 -9.45 -5.79
C TRP A 158 3.13 -10.30 -5.80
N ARG A 159 2.06 -9.83 -6.46
CA ARG A 159 0.79 -10.56 -6.59
C ARG A 159 0.96 -11.87 -7.35
N GLU A 160 1.78 -11.86 -8.39
CA GLU A 160 2.06 -13.05 -9.22
C GLU A 160 3.10 -14.00 -8.59
N GLY A 161 3.74 -13.61 -7.49
CA GLY A 161 4.85 -14.36 -6.91
C GLY A 161 6.11 -14.38 -7.80
N THR A 162 6.24 -13.42 -8.72
CA THR A 162 7.38 -13.27 -9.63
C THR A 162 8.40 -12.26 -9.10
N LEU A 163 9.60 -12.25 -9.68
CA LEU A 163 10.62 -11.26 -9.32
C LEU A 163 10.50 -10.04 -10.24
N PRO A 164 10.50 -8.81 -9.70
CA PRO A 164 10.52 -7.63 -10.54
C PRO A 164 11.88 -7.47 -11.24
N ASP A 165 11.94 -6.57 -12.23
CA ASP A 165 13.17 -6.21 -12.94
C ASP A 165 14.35 -5.98 -11.99
N ALA A 166 15.57 -6.34 -12.41
CA ALA A 166 16.76 -6.31 -11.55
C ALA A 166 16.97 -4.96 -10.81
N HIS A 167 16.68 -3.83 -11.47
CA HIS A 167 16.79 -2.50 -10.88
C HIS A 167 15.72 -2.21 -9.80
N LEU A 168 14.51 -2.76 -9.95
CA LEU A 168 13.45 -2.69 -8.93
C LEU A 168 13.75 -3.67 -7.79
N ARG A 169 14.14 -4.90 -8.12
CA ARG A 169 14.53 -5.93 -7.15
C ARG A 169 15.68 -5.50 -6.23
N ALA A 170 16.62 -4.70 -6.75
CA ALA A 170 17.69 -4.12 -5.94
C ALA A 170 17.18 -3.12 -4.89
N ARG A 171 15.92 -2.69 -5.00
CA ARG A 171 15.24 -1.70 -4.14
C ARG A 171 14.08 -2.31 -3.35
N THR A 172 13.90 -3.63 -3.38
CA THR A 172 12.93 -4.35 -2.55
C THR A 172 13.61 -5.19 -1.48
N GLY A 173 12.86 -5.56 -0.45
CA GLY A 173 13.33 -6.40 0.65
C GLY A 173 13.55 -7.86 0.22
N LEU A 174 14.08 -8.67 1.12
CA LEU A 174 14.19 -10.12 0.90
C LEU A 174 12.84 -10.79 1.15
N PRO A 175 12.51 -11.91 0.47
CA PRO A 175 11.33 -12.70 0.81
C PRO A 175 11.30 -13.10 2.30
N VAL A 176 10.10 -13.17 2.87
CA VAL A 176 9.87 -13.66 4.24
C VAL A 176 9.59 -15.16 4.16
N VAL A 177 10.60 -15.97 4.47
CA VAL A 177 10.51 -17.44 4.31
C VAL A 177 10.26 -18.15 5.63
N HIS A 178 10.83 -17.66 6.73
CA HIS A 178 10.78 -18.36 8.01
C HIS A 178 9.48 -18.04 8.76
N PRO A 179 8.82 -19.03 9.40
CA PRO A 179 7.60 -18.78 10.19
C PRO A 179 7.82 -17.86 11.40
N GLY A 180 8.97 -17.98 12.08
CA GLY A 180 9.34 -17.12 13.22
C GLY A 180 10.04 -15.82 12.84
N ASP A 181 9.93 -15.36 11.59
CA ASP A 181 10.56 -14.10 11.16
C ASP A 181 9.80 -12.90 11.75
N PRO A 182 10.46 -11.96 12.45
CA PRO A 182 9.81 -10.80 13.06
C PRO A 182 9.11 -9.89 12.04
N ARG A 183 9.48 -9.97 10.76
CA ARG A 183 8.80 -9.24 9.68
C ARG A 183 7.33 -9.63 9.55
N ARG A 184 6.92 -10.83 9.96
CA ARG A 184 5.51 -11.24 9.94
C ARG A 184 4.68 -10.46 10.94
N VAL A 185 5.19 -10.25 12.16
CA VAL A 185 4.53 -9.42 13.17
C VAL A 185 4.33 -8.00 12.66
N TYR A 186 5.35 -7.45 11.99
CA TYR A 186 5.25 -6.16 11.32
C TYR A 186 4.19 -6.16 10.19
N GLU A 187 4.18 -7.18 9.34
CA GLU A 187 3.18 -7.31 8.26
C GLU A 187 1.75 -7.42 8.83
N ASP A 188 1.56 -8.10 9.96
CA ASP A 188 0.26 -8.20 10.64
C ASP A 188 -0.18 -6.83 11.23
N GLU A 189 0.75 -6.12 11.89
CA GLU A 189 0.51 -4.76 12.41
C GLU A 189 0.09 -3.79 11.30
N GLU A 190 0.82 -3.79 10.19
CA GLU A 190 0.54 -2.92 9.04
C GLU A 190 -0.77 -3.32 8.32
N THR A 191 -1.05 -4.62 8.21
CA THR A 191 -2.29 -5.14 7.62
C THR A 191 -3.50 -4.62 8.37
N ARG A 192 -3.52 -4.79 9.70
CA ARG A 192 -4.62 -4.35 10.55
C ARG A 192 -4.91 -2.84 10.38
N MET A 193 -3.86 -2.03 10.37
CA MET A 193 -3.96 -0.58 10.19
C MET A 193 -4.62 -0.19 8.85
N MET A 194 -4.28 -0.89 7.76
CA MET A 194 -4.86 -0.64 6.45
C MET A 194 -6.24 -1.26 6.25
N ASP A 195 -6.52 -2.41 6.85
CA ASP A 195 -7.84 -3.03 6.84
C ASP A 195 -8.85 -2.15 7.57
N GLU A 196 -8.43 -1.55 8.70
CA GLU A 196 -9.21 -0.48 9.32
C GLU A 196 -9.43 0.63 8.28
N ALA A 197 -8.38 1.25 7.73
CA ALA A 197 -8.52 2.36 6.79
C ALA A 197 -9.42 2.08 5.57
N ALA A 198 -9.45 0.83 5.10
CA ALA A 198 -10.25 0.37 3.98
C ALA A 198 -11.70 0.03 4.35
N ALA A 199 -12.00 -0.21 5.63
CA ALA A 199 -13.37 -0.46 6.10
C ALA A 199 -14.28 0.74 5.83
N ASP A 200 -15.52 0.47 5.47
CA ASP A 200 -16.50 1.53 5.23
C ASP A 200 -16.78 2.27 6.55
N PRO A 201 -16.67 3.62 6.59
CA PRO A 201 -17.09 4.40 7.76
C PRO A 201 -18.55 4.12 8.18
N ASP A 202 -19.44 3.80 7.25
CA ASP A 202 -20.84 3.49 7.56
C ASP A 202 -20.98 2.11 8.25
N ASP A 203 -20.09 1.16 7.95
CA ASP A 203 -20.00 -0.12 8.67
C ASP A 203 -19.45 0.06 10.09
N ARG A 204 -18.57 1.05 10.31
CA ARG A 204 -17.98 1.32 11.64
C ARG A 204 -18.97 1.90 12.65
N LEU A 205 -19.94 2.68 12.19
CA LEU A 205 -20.96 3.29 13.06
C LEU A 205 -21.93 2.26 13.65
N GLN A 206 -22.06 1.07 13.04
CA GLN A 206 -22.91 0.00 13.58
C GLN A 206 -22.23 -0.80 14.71
N VAL A 207 -20.89 -0.91 14.70
CA VAL A 207 -20.15 -1.67 15.73
C VAL A 207 -20.05 -0.92 17.07
N ALA A 208 -20.04 0.41 17.05
CA ALA A 208 -19.93 1.22 18.26
C ALA A 208 -21.19 1.22 19.15
N SER A 209 -22.30 0.57 18.72
CA SER A 209 -23.59 0.63 19.42
C SER A 209 -24.10 -0.72 19.98
N GLY A 210 -23.29 -1.79 20.02
CA GLY A 210 -23.74 -3.11 20.49
C GLY A 210 -22.79 -3.79 21.48
N PRO A 211 -23.29 -4.43 22.56
CA PRO A 211 -22.45 -5.22 23.45
C PRO A 211 -22.08 -6.56 22.81
N GLY A 212 -20.79 -6.72 22.50
CA GLY A 212 -20.01 -7.96 22.61
C GLY A 212 -20.52 -9.21 21.90
N THR A 213 -20.06 -9.42 20.66
CA THR A 213 -19.68 -10.76 20.17
C THR A 213 -18.45 -10.63 19.26
N PRO A 214 -17.35 -11.38 19.48
CA PRO A 214 -16.24 -11.40 18.54
C PRO A 214 -16.65 -12.18 17.27
N PRO A 215 -16.54 -11.61 16.06
CA PRO A 215 -16.77 -12.38 14.85
C PRO A 215 -15.54 -13.27 14.60
N GLY A 216 -15.68 -14.57 14.87
CA GLY A 216 -14.81 -15.62 14.37
C GLY A 216 -15.05 -15.89 12.88
N GLY A 217 -15.19 -14.85 12.07
CA GLY A 217 -15.39 -14.93 10.63
C GLY A 217 -14.11 -14.53 9.91
N VAL A 218 -13.45 -15.51 9.29
CA VAL A 218 -12.55 -15.24 8.17
C VAL A 218 -13.36 -14.40 7.17
N TYR A 219 -12.86 -13.22 6.82
CA TYR A 219 -13.47 -12.39 5.79
C TYR A 219 -13.33 -13.13 4.46
N GLU A 220 -14.32 -13.96 4.13
CA GLU A 220 -14.48 -14.46 2.76
C GLU A 220 -14.84 -13.25 1.91
N VAL A 221 -13.88 -12.87 1.06
CA VAL A 221 -14.09 -11.92 -0.02
C VAL A 221 -15.23 -12.47 -0.90
N PRO A 222 -16.33 -11.73 -1.13
CA PRO A 222 -17.37 -12.19 -2.04
C PRO A 222 -16.82 -12.19 -3.48
N ASP A 223 -16.34 -13.34 -3.94
CA ASP A 223 -15.76 -13.55 -5.27
C ASP A 223 -16.74 -13.26 -6.42
N SER A 224 -18.06 -13.27 -6.15
CA SER A 224 -19.08 -13.28 -7.21
C SER A 224 -19.49 -11.90 -7.75
N GLU A 225 -19.28 -10.80 -6.99
CA GLU A 225 -19.67 -9.46 -7.46
C GLU A 225 -18.54 -8.71 -8.18
N TRP A 226 -17.27 -9.01 -7.86
CA TRP A 226 -16.13 -8.33 -8.49
C TRP A 226 -15.75 -8.90 -9.86
N GLN A 227 -16.04 -10.18 -10.15
CA GLN A 227 -15.82 -10.73 -11.50
C GLN A 227 -16.71 -10.07 -12.56
N LYS A 228 -17.92 -9.63 -12.21
CA LYS A 228 -18.82 -8.92 -13.13
C LYS A 228 -18.35 -7.52 -13.51
N ALA A 229 -17.57 -6.85 -12.67
CA ALA A 229 -17.05 -5.52 -12.96
C ALA A 229 -15.78 -5.53 -13.84
N ALA A 230 -15.15 -6.70 -14.01
CA ALA A 230 -13.93 -6.87 -14.81
C ALA A 230 -14.17 -7.47 -16.21
N GLU A 231 -15.42 -7.86 -16.53
CA GLU A 231 -15.76 -8.28 -17.90
C GLU A 231 -15.79 -7.05 -18.82
N PRO A 232 -15.02 -7.03 -19.92
CA PRO A 232 -15.15 -5.98 -20.92
C PRO A 232 -16.57 -6.02 -21.49
N GLU A 233 -17.27 -4.88 -21.47
CA GLU A 233 -18.59 -4.76 -22.09
C GLU A 233 -18.57 -5.39 -23.48
N LYS A 234 -19.39 -6.42 -23.69
CA LYS A 234 -19.64 -6.99 -25.01
C LYS A 234 -20.11 -5.84 -25.90
N ARG A 235 -19.22 -5.35 -26.76
CA ARG A 235 -19.59 -4.46 -27.86
C ARG A 235 -20.60 -5.22 -28.69
N GLU A 236 -21.86 -4.81 -28.61
CA GLU A 236 -22.87 -5.22 -29.58
C GLU A 236 -22.32 -4.91 -30.96
N SER A 237 -22.16 -5.97 -31.74
CA SER A 237 -21.70 -5.92 -33.12
C SER A 237 -22.81 -5.29 -33.93
N GLY A 238 -22.83 -3.96 -33.96
CA GLY A 238 -23.64 -3.20 -34.89
C GLY A 238 -23.21 -3.57 -36.31
N ASP A 239 -24.13 -4.17 -37.06
CA ASP A 239 -24.03 -4.47 -38.49
C ASP A 239 -23.62 -3.22 -39.28
N PHE A 240 -22.32 -3.05 -39.48
CA PHE A 240 -21.78 -2.04 -40.37
C PHE A 240 -21.95 -2.55 -41.81
N ARG A 241 -23.02 -2.12 -42.49
CA ARG A 241 -23.17 -2.30 -43.94
C ARG A 241 -22.28 -1.29 -44.67
N PRO A 242 -21.26 -1.71 -45.44
CA PRO A 242 -20.53 -0.79 -46.28
C PRO A 242 -21.37 -0.41 -47.50
N SER A 243 -21.79 0.86 -47.56
CA SER A 243 -22.32 1.48 -48.77
C SER A 243 -21.19 1.61 -49.80
N GLY A 244 -21.13 0.69 -50.76
CA GLY A 244 -20.15 0.73 -51.85
C GLY A 244 -20.47 1.81 -52.88
N PRO A 245 -19.48 2.54 -53.41
CA PRO A 245 -19.67 3.48 -54.50
C PRO A 245 -19.88 2.75 -55.83
N GLY A 246 -20.95 3.09 -56.53
CA GLY A 246 -21.29 2.56 -57.85
C GLY A 246 -20.22 2.88 -58.90
N CYS A 247 -19.82 1.84 -59.64
CA CYS A 247 -19.01 1.98 -60.84
C CYS A 247 -19.86 2.54 -62.00
N PRO A 248 -19.42 3.61 -62.69
CA PRO A 248 -20.11 4.06 -63.89
C PRO A 248 -19.77 3.14 -65.08
N ARG A 249 -20.82 2.65 -65.75
CA ARG A 249 -20.72 2.03 -67.07
C ARG A 249 -20.26 3.08 -68.10
N ARG A 250 -19.38 2.66 -69.00
CA ARG A 250 -19.10 3.35 -70.26
C ARG A 250 -19.08 2.34 -71.42
N PRO A 251 -19.34 2.84 -72.65
CA PRO A 251 -20.20 2.25 -73.66
C PRO A 251 -19.60 1.09 -74.45
#